data_AF-A0A1H1FTR9-F1
#
_entry.id   AF-A0A1H1FTR9-F1
#
_cell.length_a   1.000
_cell.length_b   1.000
_cell.length_c   1.000
_cell.angle_alpha   90.00
_cell.angle_beta   90.00
_cell.angle_gamma   90.00
#
_symmetry.space_group_name_H-M   'P 1'
#
loop_
_entity.id
_entity.type
_entity.pdbx_description
1 polymer ?
#
loop_
_entity_poly.entity_id
_entity_poly.type
_entity_poly.pdbx_seq_one_letter_code
_entity_poly.pdbx_strand_id
1 'polypeptide(L)'
;MVPGFLLLHSPSLGPASMEPLAEAVSAHGRVTAVPSSAGVARGAPPYWPRLVEAACGGAPDGPLIVVAHSNAGLFVPLIVAELGGRAAGCAFVDASIPPPSGDVPAAEEEFLPFLRDLADERGVLPRWTDWWPPEDTAALFPDPLLRHAPAPPRRTRSGGRMADRRVPRPVRPIRSHAARAADRWIAAPGG
;
A
#
# COMPACT_ATOMS: atom_id res chain seq x y z
N MET A 1 5.03 -17.21 18.68
CA MET A 1 5.39 -15.77 18.64
C MET A 1 4.23 -15.04 17.98
N VAL A 2 3.79 -13.90 18.51
CA VAL A 2 2.68 -13.17 17.90
C VAL A 2 3.20 -12.35 16.71
N PRO A 3 2.55 -12.38 15.54
CA PRO A 3 3.05 -11.65 14.38
C PRO A 3 3.14 -10.14 14.60
N GLY A 4 4.16 -9.51 14.00
CA GLY A 4 4.22 -8.06 13.81
C GLY A 4 3.41 -7.61 12.58
N PHE A 5 3.44 -6.30 12.30
CA PHE A 5 2.70 -5.68 11.21
C PHE A 5 3.62 -4.93 10.26
N LEU A 6 3.46 -5.20 8.96
CA LEU A 6 4.07 -4.45 7.88
C LEU A 6 2.97 -3.68 7.15
N LEU A 7 2.92 -2.37 7.35
CA LEU A 7 1.88 -1.51 6.77
C LEU A 7 2.39 -0.87 5.47
N LEU A 8 1.71 -1.17 4.37
CA LEU A 8 2.02 -0.67 3.03
C LEU A 8 1.08 0.49 2.70
N HIS A 9 1.64 1.69 2.64
CA HIS A 9 0.92 2.86 2.16
C HIS A 9 0.75 2.83 0.63
N SER A 10 -0.24 3.55 0.11
CA SER A 10 -0.42 3.71 -1.34
C SER A 10 0.84 4.31 -1.98
N PRO A 11 1.30 3.86 -3.17
CA PRO A 11 2.53 4.38 -3.80
C PRO A 11 2.51 5.87 -4.16
N SER A 12 1.31 6.45 -4.29
CA SER A 12 1.10 7.88 -4.53
C SER A 12 1.08 8.69 -3.23
N LEU A 13 0.88 8.03 -2.10
CA LEU A 13 0.92 8.60 -0.75
C LEU A 13 2.28 8.33 -0.09
N GLY A 14 2.45 8.81 1.14
CA GLY A 14 3.61 8.53 1.98
C GLY A 14 3.25 7.74 3.25
N PRO A 15 4.25 7.36 4.06
CA PRO A 15 4.04 6.59 5.29
C PRO A 15 3.13 7.29 6.28
N ALA A 16 3.10 8.63 6.29
CA ALA A 16 2.18 9.44 7.09
C ALA A 16 0.70 9.06 6.94
N SER A 17 0.29 8.52 5.78
CA SER A 17 -1.09 8.05 5.58
C SER A 17 -1.45 6.81 6.42
N MET A 18 -0.45 6.09 6.94
CA MET A 18 -0.61 4.87 7.73
C MET A 18 -0.07 5.04 9.16
N GLU A 19 0.56 6.17 9.49
CA GLU A 19 1.11 6.46 10.82
C GLU A 19 0.04 6.35 11.94
N PRO A 20 -1.18 6.90 11.80
CA PRO A 20 -2.20 6.73 12.84
C PRO A 20 -2.57 5.26 13.09
N LEU A 21 -2.62 4.44 12.04
CA LEU A 21 -2.83 3.00 12.19
C LEU A 21 -1.62 2.33 12.84
N ALA A 22 -0.40 2.73 12.48
CA ALA A 22 0.81 2.20 13.07
C ALA A 22 0.90 2.49 14.58
N GLU A 23 0.53 3.71 14.98
CA GLU A 23 0.46 4.13 16.39
C GLU A 23 -0.58 3.33 17.15
N ALA A 24 -1.79 3.18 16.60
CA ALA A 24 -2.85 2.39 17.22
C ALA A 24 -2.44 0.92 17.41
N VAL A 25 -1.81 0.31 16.40
CA VAL A 25 -1.33 -1.08 16.48
C VAL A 25 -0.17 -1.21 17.48
N SER A 26 0.76 -0.26 17.48
CA SER A 26 1.89 -0.24 18.42
C SER A 26 1.46 -0.03 19.86
N ALA A 27 0.41 0.77 20.11
CA ALA A 27 -0.18 0.97 21.44
C ALA A 27 -0.71 -0.35 22.04
N HIS A 28 -1.02 -1.35 21.21
CA HIS A 28 -1.39 -2.70 21.63
C HIS A 28 -0.18 -3.65 21.78
N GLY A 29 1.04 -3.11 21.87
CA GLY A 29 2.28 -3.87 22.08
C GLY A 29 2.72 -4.70 20.87
N ARG A 30 2.32 -4.31 19.66
CA ARG A 30 2.69 -5.01 18.42
C ARG A 30 3.84 -4.29 17.72
N VAL A 31 4.84 -5.07 17.31
CA VAL A 31 5.92 -4.56 16.44
C VAL A 31 5.32 -4.17 15.10
N THR A 32 5.53 -2.92 14.68
CA THR A 32 4.91 -2.34 13.49
C THR A 32 5.92 -1.54 12.69
N ALA A 33 5.89 -1.66 11.37
CA ALA A 33 6.68 -0.82 10.47
C ALA A 33 5.82 -0.25 9.35
N VAL A 34 6.15 0.96 8.93
CA VAL A 34 5.58 1.63 7.75
C VAL A 34 6.72 2.06 6.81
N PRO A 35 7.28 1.14 6.01
CA PRO A 35 8.39 1.49 5.12
C PRO A 35 7.96 2.53 4.09
N SER A 36 8.84 3.51 3.86
CA SER A 36 8.59 4.53 2.87
C SER A 36 8.90 4.03 1.46
N SER A 37 7.96 4.23 0.52
CA SER A 37 8.24 4.05 -0.92
C SER A 37 8.81 5.32 -1.58
N ALA A 38 9.30 6.28 -0.81
CA ALA A 38 9.79 7.55 -1.35
C ALA A 38 10.99 7.33 -2.29
N GLY A 39 10.84 7.75 -3.55
CA GLY A 39 11.92 7.70 -4.53
C GLY A 39 12.06 6.38 -5.28
N VAL A 40 11.18 5.40 -5.10
CA VAL A 40 11.16 4.15 -5.90
C VAL A 40 11.00 4.39 -7.41
N ALA A 41 10.38 5.52 -7.77
CA ALA A 41 10.23 5.98 -9.14
C ALA A 41 11.43 6.80 -9.67
N ARG A 42 12.51 6.97 -8.88
CA ARG A 42 13.77 7.54 -9.38
C ARG A 42 14.47 6.47 -10.22
N GLY A 43 14.87 6.83 -11.44
CA GLY A 43 15.55 5.92 -12.37
C GLY A 43 14.60 5.25 -13.35
N ALA A 44 15.14 4.32 -14.15
CA ALA A 44 14.40 3.65 -15.20
C ALA A 44 13.42 2.59 -14.63
N PRO A 45 12.26 2.40 -15.28
CA PRO A 45 11.33 1.31 -14.98
C PRO A 45 11.91 -0.08 -15.32
N PRO A 46 11.34 -1.18 -14.79
CA PRO A 46 10.14 -1.24 -13.94
C PRO A 46 10.41 -0.73 -12.51
N TYR A 47 9.41 -0.05 -11.92
CA TYR A 47 9.51 0.56 -10.60
C TYR A 47 9.16 -0.39 -9.45
N TRP A 48 8.31 -1.38 -9.72
CA TRP A 48 7.79 -2.31 -8.74
C TRP A 48 8.88 -3.10 -7.98
N PRO A 49 10.04 -3.49 -8.57
CA PRO A 49 11.06 -4.23 -7.81
C PRO A 49 11.61 -3.39 -6.65
N ARG A 50 11.85 -2.10 -6.88
CA ARG A 50 12.33 -1.17 -5.85
C ARG A 50 11.29 -0.90 -4.77
N LEU A 51 10.00 -0.97 -5.11
CA LEU A 51 8.93 -0.88 -4.11
C LEU A 51 8.91 -2.11 -3.20
N VAL A 52 9.01 -3.31 -3.78
CA VAL A 52 9.07 -4.56 -3.03
C VAL A 52 10.32 -4.59 -2.13
N GLU A 53 11.47 -4.19 -2.66
CA GLU A 53 12.73 -4.06 -1.92
C GLU A 53 12.60 -3.08 -0.74
N ALA A 54 12.04 -1.88 -0.97
CA ALA A 54 11.83 -0.91 0.09
C ALA A 54 10.88 -1.44 1.19
N ALA A 55 9.80 -2.13 0.81
CA ALA A 55 8.86 -2.72 1.76
C ALA A 55 9.51 -3.84 2.58
N CYS A 56 10.23 -4.76 1.94
CA CYS A 56 10.83 -5.91 2.61
C CYS A 56 12.08 -5.53 3.42
N GLY A 57 12.87 -4.57 2.94
CA GLY A 57 14.04 -4.03 3.64
C GLY A 57 13.68 -3.25 4.91
N GLY A 58 12.46 -2.70 4.99
CA GLY A 58 11.93 -2.08 6.20
C GLY A 58 11.11 -3.01 7.09
N ALA A 59 11.01 -4.30 6.75
CA ALA A 59 10.15 -5.23 7.46
C ALA A 59 10.78 -5.75 8.78
N PRO A 60 10.09 -5.66 9.92
CA PRO A 60 10.64 -6.05 11.21
C PRO A 60 10.76 -7.57 11.31
N ASP A 61 11.76 -8.07 12.04
CA ASP A 61 12.04 -9.50 12.14
C ASP A 61 10.86 -10.35 12.62
N GLY A 62 10.88 -11.64 12.24
CA GLY A 62 9.85 -12.61 12.63
C GLY A 62 8.63 -12.66 11.71
N PRO A 63 7.55 -13.35 12.14
CA PRO A 63 6.31 -13.48 11.39
C PRO A 63 5.55 -12.15 11.29
N LEU A 64 4.93 -11.86 10.14
CA LEU A 64 4.30 -10.59 9.81
C LEU A 64 2.91 -10.76 9.21
N ILE A 65 2.00 -9.88 9.60
CA ILE A 65 0.79 -9.56 8.84
C ILE A 65 1.09 -8.38 7.91
N VAL A 66 0.94 -8.59 6.61
CA VAL A 66 1.08 -7.54 5.59
C VAL A 66 -0.25 -6.82 5.42
N VAL A 67 -0.32 -5.55 5.79
CA VAL A 67 -1.53 -4.73 5.64
C VAL A 67 -1.31 -3.76 4.49
N ALA A 68 -2.16 -3.82 3.47
CA ALA A 68 -2.04 -2.97 2.29
C ALA A 68 -3.22 -2.02 2.15
N HIS A 69 -2.93 -0.76 1.81
CA HIS A 69 -3.94 0.26 1.52
C HIS A 69 -3.91 0.68 0.03
N SER A 70 -5.09 0.85 -0.58
CA SER A 70 -5.23 1.33 -1.97
C SER A 70 -4.41 0.48 -2.97
N ASN A 71 -3.66 1.08 -3.90
CA ASN A 71 -2.88 0.36 -4.91
C ASN A 71 -1.70 -0.43 -4.33
N ALA A 72 -1.39 -0.29 -3.03
CA ALA A 72 -0.41 -1.15 -2.38
C ALA A 72 -0.83 -2.64 -2.41
N GLY A 73 -2.14 -2.91 -2.49
CA GLY A 73 -2.67 -4.27 -2.56
C GLY A 73 -2.16 -5.06 -3.76
N LEU A 74 -1.87 -4.39 -4.89
CA LEU A 74 -1.32 -5.02 -6.10
C LEU A 74 0.06 -5.66 -5.87
N PHE A 75 0.83 -5.17 -4.88
CA PHE A 75 2.19 -5.62 -4.59
C PHE A 75 2.25 -6.69 -3.49
N VAL A 76 1.15 -6.93 -2.76
CA VAL A 76 1.10 -7.94 -1.69
C VAL A 76 1.60 -9.31 -2.14
N PRO A 77 1.23 -9.83 -3.32
CA PRO A 77 1.76 -11.10 -3.83
C PRO A 77 3.28 -11.17 -3.93
N LEU A 78 3.92 -10.08 -4.36
CA LEU A 78 5.36 -9.99 -4.53
C LEU A 78 6.05 -9.88 -3.17
N ILE A 79 5.51 -9.06 -2.28
CA ILE A 79 6.03 -8.86 -0.92
C ILE A 79 5.90 -10.14 -0.10
N VAL A 80 4.76 -10.84 -0.17
CA VAL A 80 4.57 -12.13 0.49
C VAL A 80 5.55 -13.18 -0.04
N ALA A 81 5.82 -13.19 -1.35
CA ALA A 81 6.81 -14.09 -1.93
C ALA A 81 8.23 -13.78 -1.45
N GLU A 82 8.61 -12.50 -1.37
CA GLU A 82 9.92 -12.04 -0.90
C GLU A 82 10.13 -12.32 0.61
N LEU A 83 9.11 -12.06 1.44
CA LEU A 83 9.12 -12.37 2.87
C LEU A 83 9.14 -13.88 3.14
N GLY A 84 8.69 -14.69 2.19
CA GLY A 84 8.65 -16.15 2.31
C GLY A 84 7.88 -16.61 3.55
N GLY A 85 8.50 -17.48 4.35
CA GLY A 85 7.90 -18.03 5.58
C GLY A 85 7.60 -17.00 6.68
N ARG A 86 8.07 -15.75 6.54
CA ARG A 86 7.72 -14.66 7.47
C ARG A 86 6.33 -14.09 7.22
N ALA A 87 5.76 -14.24 6.02
CA ALA A 87 4.40 -13.77 5.76
C ALA A 87 3.36 -14.70 6.41
N ALA A 88 2.89 -14.34 7.60
CA ALA A 88 1.90 -15.10 8.37
C ALA A 88 0.46 -14.83 7.91
N GLY A 89 0.22 -13.69 7.24
CA GLY A 89 -1.07 -13.34 6.67
C GLY A 89 -1.03 -11.99 5.96
N CYS A 90 -2.16 -11.61 5.35
CA CYS A 90 -2.33 -10.29 4.73
C CYS A 90 -3.74 -9.74 4.99
N ALA A 91 -3.84 -8.41 5.00
CA ALA A 91 -5.09 -7.68 5.12
C ALA A 91 -5.12 -6.56 4.06
N PHE A 92 -6.27 -6.37 3.44
CA PHE A 92 -6.51 -5.35 2.41
C PHE A 92 -7.47 -4.32 2.99
N VAL A 93 -6.98 -3.09 3.19
CA VAL A 93 -7.76 -1.97 3.73
C VAL A 93 -8.08 -1.05 2.56
N ASP A 94 -9.32 -1.12 2.06
CA ASP A 94 -9.76 -0.39 0.86
C ASP A 94 -8.71 -0.45 -0.28
N ALA A 95 -8.19 -1.65 -0.48
CA ALA A 95 -7.05 -1.90 -1.35
C ALA A 95 -7.44 -2.68 -2.59
N SER A 96 -6.72 -2.42 -3.67
CA SER A 96 -6.85 -3.19 -4.91
C SER A 96 -6.50 -4.65 -4.64
N ILE A 97 -7.40 -5.55 -5.02
CA ILE A 97 -7.16 -6.99 -4.94
C ILE A 97 -6.51 -7.43 -6.26
N PRO A 98 -5.28 -7.95 -6.23
CA PRO A 98 -4.62 -8.41 -7.46
C PRO A 98 -5.38 -9.60 -8.06
N PRO A 99 -5.46 -9.71 -9.40
CA PRO A 99 -6.08 -10.86 -10.05
C PRO A 99 -5.34 -12.17 -9.68
N PRO A 100 -6.01 -13.33 -9.79
CA PRO A 100 -5.40 -14.61 -9.42
C PRO A 100 -4.18 -14.97 -10.29
N SER A 101 -4.07 -14.42 -11.50
CA SER A 101 -2.97 -14.63 -12.43
C SER A 101 -2.80 -13.48 -13.42
N GLY A 102 -1.60 -13.36 -14.00
CA GLY A 102 -1.28 -12.39 -15.04
C GLY A 102 -0.75 -11.06 -14.51
N ASP A 103 -0.54 -10.13 -15.44
CA ASP A 103 -0.04 -8.80 -15.16
C ASP A 103 -1.18 -7.81 -14.92
N VAL A 104 -1.07 -7.00 -13.88
CA VAL A 104 -2.07 -5.97 -13.54
C VAL A 104 -1.50 -4.56 -13.81
N PRO A 105 -2.26 -3.66 -14.47
CA PRO A 105 -1.90 -2.25 -14.54
C PRO A 105 -1.76 -1.64 -13.14
N ALA A 106 -0.73 -0.83 -12.91
CA ALA A 106 -0.49 -0.18 -11.62
C ALA A 106 -1.48 0.95 -11.29
N ALA A 107 -2.21 1.44 -12.29
CA ALA A 107 -3.43 2.21 -12.13
C ALA A 107 -4.38 1.93 -13.30
N GLU A 108 -5.64 2.30 -13.14
CA GLU A 108 -6.62 2.26 -14.22
C GLU A 108 -6.20 3.19 -15.36
N GLU A 109 -6.38 2.73 -16.59
CA GLU A 109 -5.89 3.43 -17.80
C GLU A 109 -6.51 4.83 -17.93
N GLU A 110 -7.77 4.98 -17.53
CA GLU A 110 -8.52 6.25 -17.51
C GLU A 110 -8.03 7.22 -16.42
N PHE A 111 -7.38 6.71 -15.37
CA PHE A 111 -6.83 7.52 -14.28
C PHE A 111 -5.43 8.06 -14.61
N LEU A 112 -4.74 7.48 -15.61
CA LEU A 112 -3.40 7.89 -16.02
C LEU A 112 -3.31 9.31 -16.57
N PRO A 113 -4.20 9.76 -17.49
CA PRO A 113 -4.20 11.14 -17.96
C PRO A 113 -4.36 12.13 -16.83
N PHE A 114 -5.30 11.89 -15.91
CA PHE A 114 -5.50 12.72 -14.73
C PHE A 114 -4.24 12.86 -13.88
N LEU A 115 -3.56 11.75 -13.57
CA LEU A 115 -2.31 11.77 -12.81
C LEU A 115 -1.16 12.45 -13.57
N ARG A 116 -1.15 12.39 -14.91
CA ARG A 116 -0.14 13.05 -15.74
C ARG A 116 -0.34 14.56 -15.73
N ASP A 117 -1.57 15.02 -15.88
CA ASP A 117 -1.92 16.45 -15.90
C ASP A 117 -1.68 17.12 -14.54
N LEU A 118 -1.85 16.36 -13.47
CA LEU A 118 -1.65 16.84 -12.11
C LEU A 118 -0.17 16.90 -11.70
N ALA A 119 0.70 16.13 -12.35
CA ALA A 119 2.11 16.07 -12.02
C ALA A 119 2.85 17.33 -12.48
N ASP A 120 3.81 17.80 -11.68
CA ASP A 120 4.72 18.86 -12.13
C ASP A 120 5.66 18.40 -13.26
N GLU A 121 6.46 19.32 -13.83
CA GLU A 121 7.46 19.01 -14.87
C GLU A 121 8.46 17.91 -14.47
N ARG A 122 8.60 17.67 -13.15
CA ARG A 122 9.46 16.62 -12.58
C ARG A 122 8.67 15.35 -12.29
N GLY A 123 7.45 15.21 -12.80
CA GLY A 123 6.58 14.04 -12.65
C GLY A 123 6.18 13.78 -11.20
N VAL A 124 6.16 14.81 -10.36
CA VAL A 124 5.81 14.71 -8.94
C VAL A 124 4.37 15.16 -8.76
N LEU A 125 3.56 14.31 -8.12
CA LEU A 125 2.19 14.67 -7.78
C LEU A 125 2.17 15.65 -6.60
N PRO A 126 1.20 16.58 -6.55
CA PRO A 126 0.92 17.37 -5.37
C PRO A 126 0.38 16.44 -4.26
N ARG A 127 0.13 17.00 -3.08
CA ARG A 127 -0.44 16.20 -1.97
C ARG A 127 -1.81 15.70 -2.40
N TRP A 128 -2.21 14.53 -1.93
CA TRP A 128 -3.48 13.93 -2.32
C TRP A 128 -4.68 14.84 -2.07
N THR A 129 -4.67 15.63 -0.98
CA THR A 129 -5.73 16.61 -0.68
C THR A 129 -5.80 17.78 -1.67
N ASP A 130 -4.74 18.03 -2.43
CA ASP A 130 -4.68 19.07 -3.46
C ASP A 130 -5.06 18.53 -4.86
N TRP A 131 -5.43 17.25 -4.98
CA TRP A 131 -5.87 16.66 -6.26
C TRP A 131 -7.30 17.04 -6.61
N TRP A 132 -8.06 17.45 -5.60
CA TRP A 132 -9.47 17.74 -5.66
C TRP A 132 -9.71 19.17 -5.16
N PRO A 133 -10.84 19.78 -5.53
CA PRO A 133 -11.29 21.01 -4.91
C PRO A 133 -11.36 20.89 -3.37
N PRO A 134 -11.03 21.95 -2.60
CA PRO A 134 -11.04 21.91 -1.13
C PRO A 134 -12.37 21.48 -0.51
N GLU A 135 -13.49 21.77 -1.17
CA GLU A 135 -14.85 21.37 -0.78
C GLU A 135 -15.03 19.85 -0.74
N ASP A 136 -14.41 19.11 -1.66
CA ASP A 136 -14.52 17.65 -1.77
C ASP A 136 -13.70 16.95 -0.68
N THR A 137 -12.59 17.56 -0.26
CA THR A 137 -11.73 17.02 0.80
C THR A 137 -12.14 17.51 2.19
N ALA A 138 -13.03 18.50 2.26
CA ALA A 138 -13.39 19.15 3.51
C ALA A 138 -14.10 18.26 4.50
N ALA A 139 -15.03 17.45 3.99
CA ALA A 139 -15.79 16.51 4.80
C ALA A 139 -14.91 15.36 5.31
N LEU A 140 -13.84 15.01 4.59
CA LEU A 140 -12.93 13.92 4.93
C LEU A 140 -11.91 14.33 6.01
N PHE A 141 -11.51 15.61 6.02
CA PHE A 141 -10.59 16.17 7.02
C PHE A 141 -11.23 17.39 7.70
N PRO A 142 -12.15 17.19 8.66
CA PRO A 142 -12.82 18.29 9.37
C PRO A 142 -11.83 19.18 10.11
N ASP A 143 -10.72 18.60 10.60
CA ASP A 143 -9.61 19.33 11.21
C ASP A 143 -8.75 20.02 10.13
N PRO A 144 -8.68 21.37 10.11
CA PRO A 144 -7.84 22.11 9.19
C PRO A 144 -6.34 21.78 9.30
N LEU A 145 -5.85 21.39 10.48
CA LEU A 145 -4.46 21.02 10.68
C LEU A 145 -4.10 19.71 9.99
N LEU A 146 -5.01 18.73 9.99
CA LEU A 146 -4.84 17.47 9.25
C LEU A 146 -4.99 17.70 7.74
N ARG A 147 -5.88 18.59 7.32
CA ARG A 147 -6.10 18.94 5.91
C ARG A 147 -4.89 19.63 5.27
N HIS A 148 -4.25 20.51 6.03
CA HIS A 148 -3.08 21.27 5.60
C HIS A 148 -1.77 20.68 6.09
N ALA A 149 -1.80 19.51 6.73
CA ALA A 149 -0.62 18.85 7.26
C ALA A 149 0.47 18.84 6.17
N PRO A 150 1.69 19.29 6.50
CA PRO A 150 2.78 19.28 5.55
C PRO A 150 2.97 17.84 5.08
N ALA A 151 2.95 17.61 3.76
CA ALA A 151 3.46 16.35 3.26
C ALA A 151 4.89 16.20 3.78
N PRO A 152 5.30 15.01 4.25
CA PRO A 152 6.62 14.82 4.81
C PRO A 152 7.68 15.36 3.83
N PRO A 153 8.83 15.85 4.33
CA PRO A 153 9.80 16.68 3.60
C PRO A 153 10.38 16.05 2.31
N ARG A 154 10.02 14.81 2.01
CA ARG A 154 10.22 14.17 0.71
C ARG A 154 8.87 13.88 0.07
N ARG A 155 8.43 14.80 -0.79
CA ARG A 155 7.38 14.58 -1.81
C ARG A 155 7.56 13.19 -2.42
N THR A 156 6.48 12.41 -2.44
CA THR A 156 6.39 11.12 -3.12
C THR A 156 6.56 11.36 -4.61
N ARG A 157 7.79 11.21 -5.12
CA ARG A 157 8.15 11.37 -6.54
C ARG A 157 7.55 10.28 -7.45
N SER A 158 6.46 9.63 -7.07
CA SER A 158 6.12 8.27 -7.53
C SER A 158 4.77 8.10 -8.21
N GLY A 159 3.74 8.89 -7.88
CA GLY A 159 2.39 8.51 -8.31
C GLY A 159 2.15 8.56 -9.83
N GLY A 160 2.59 9.62 -10.52
CA GLY A 160 2.31 9.77 -11.97
C GLY A 160 3.10 8.81 -12.87
N ARG A 161 4.34 8.44 -12.49
CA ARG A 161 5.18 7.55 -13.31
C ARG A 161 4.89 6.06 -13.09
N MET A 162 4.42 5.68 -11.91
CA MET A 162 4.19 4.28 -11.56
C MET A 162 2.92 3.73 -12.22
N ALA A 163 1.92 4.58 -12.38
CA ALA A 163 0.60 4.26 -12.88
C ALA A 163 0.63 3.62 -14.28
N ASP A 164 1.61 3.97 -15.12
CA ASP A 164 1.70 3.62 -16.54
C ASP A 164 2.11 2.17 -16.87
N ARG A 165 2.22 1.26 -15.89
CA ARG A 165 2.94 -0.01 -16.10
C ARG A 165 2.36 -1.22 -15.37
N ARG A 166 2.67 -2.39 -15.92
CA ARG A 166 2.26 -3.70 -15.43
C ARG A 166 3.10 -4.20 -14.25
N VAL A 167 2.45 -4.81 -13.27
CA VAL A 167 3.07 -5.48 -12.12
C VAL A 167 2.93 -7.00 -12.31
N PRO A 168 4.03 -7.76 -12.42
CA PRO A 168 4.00 -9.22 -12.56
C PRO A 168 3.86 -9.92 -11.19
N ARG A 169 3.42 -11.18 -11.17
CA ARG A 169 3.55 -12.10 -10.01
C ARG A 169 4.75 -13.04 -10.16
N PRO A 170 5.34 -13.56 -9.05
CA PRO A 170 6.28 -14.67 -9.11
C PRO A 170 5.57 -16.01 -9.32
N VAL A 171 6.21 -16.92 -10.06
CA VAL A 171 5.65 -18.13 -10.73
C VAL A 171 5.29 -19.30 -9.79
N ARG A 172 5.35 -19.16 -8.46
CA ARG A 172 5.06 -20.28 -7.55
C ARG A 172 3.69 -20.17 -6.88
N PRO A 173 2.86 -21.24 -6.94
CA PRO A 173 1.56 -21.25 -6.29
C PRO A 173 1.74 -21.23 -4.77
N ILE A 174 1.11 -20.26 -4.12
CA ILE A 174 0.93 -20.30 -2.66
C ILE A 174 0.00 -21.48 -2.38
N ARG A 175 0.50 -22.52 -1.72
CA ARG A 175 -0.35 -23.64 -1.26
C ARG A 175 -1.28 -23.11 -0.17
N SER A 176 -2.52 -22.83 -0.53
CA SER A 176 -3.56 -22.33 0.36
C SER A 176 -3.99 -23.39 1.36
N HIS A 177 -3.56 -23.29 2.62
CA HIS A 177 -4.26 -23.95 3.74
C HIS A 177 -5.38 -23.07 4.35
N ALA A 178 -5.53 -21.83 3.86
CA ALA A 178 -6.49 -20.86 4.41
C ALA A 178 -7.93 -20.99 3.86
N ALA A 179 -8.18 -21.89 2.89
CA ALA A 179 -9.49 -22.05 2.25
C ALA A 179 -10.54 -22.80 3.12
N ARG A 180 -10.23 -23.20 4.35
CA ARG A 180 -11.19 -23.92 5.23
C ARG A 180 -11.57 -23.17 6.51
N ALA A 181 -11.02 -21.98 6.74
CA ALA A 181 -11.31 -21.19 7.93
C ALA A 181 -12.47 -20.19 7.75
N ALA A 182 -12.78 -19.81 6.51
CA ALA A 182 -13.85 -18.86 6.20
C ALA A 182 -15.27 -19.45 6.42
N ASP A 183 -15.46 -20.75 6.22
CA ASP A 183 -16.77 -21.41 6.37
C ASP A 183 -17.23 -21.57 7.82
N ARG A 184 -16.32 -21.43 8.80
CA ARG A 184 -16.65 -21.61 10.23
C ARG A 184 -17.05 -20.32 10.95
N TRP A 185 -16.87 -19.15 10.34
CA TRP A 185 -17.21 -17.86 10.96
C TRP A 185 -18.58 -17.33 10.52
N ILE A 186 -19.20 -17.90 9.48
CA ILE A 186 -20.50 -17.44 8.96
C ILE A 186 -21.68 -18.25 9.55
N ALA A 187 -21.41 -19.36 10.24
CA ALA A 187 -22.45 -20.23 10.80
C ALA A 187 -22.36 -20.34 12.33
N ALA A 188 -22.82 -19.29 13.04
CA ALA A 188 -23.36 -19.44 14.38
C ALA A 188 -24.53 -18.45 14.55
N PRO A 189 -25.75 -18.93 14.82
CA PRO A 189 -26.93 -18.09 14.98
C PRO A 189 -27.13 -17.73 16.46
N GLY A 190 -27.74 -16.58 16.70
CA GLY A 190 -28.32 -16.23 18.00
C GLY A 190 -28.47 -14.72 18.11
N GLY A 191 -29.65 -14.18 18.42
CA GLY A 191 -30.92 -14.78 18.79
C GLY A 191 -31.97 -13.67 18.91
#